data_AF-A0A9X8ZIW2-F1
#
_entry.id   AF-A0A9X8ZIW2-F1
#
_cell.length_a   1.000
_cell.length_b   1.000
_cell.length_c   1.000
_cell.angle_alpha   90.00
_cell.angle_beta   90.00
_cell.angle_gamma   90.00
#
_symmetry.space_group_name_H-M   'P 1'
#
loop_
_entity.id
_entity.type
_entity.pdbx_description
1 polymer ?
#
loop_
_entity_poly.entity_id
_entity_poly.type
_entity_poly.pdbx_seq_one_letter_code
_entity_poly.pdbx_strand_id
1 'polypeptide(L)'
;MNERKQLVVKYAHQLFIEKGYQATSIQDILDYSGISKGTFYNYFSSKSELLKAVFLTSQEKFEKERNELLIGQNLADIEIFIKQSELQMHSNKNNKIFFLYEEVMISNDTELKNFITHAKFQHIHWLSKRFLDIFGADKKPYILDCAILYSGMMHQTIHFNALVKEPDFNPTEIIRYCVDRIKSIFEDVSRSNAQLLEPDLIKQWLPECFHTQQDFHTALLHSANDLKKMILRLCQDDEAERVKNLKLIHFIQEELLQNVEPRTFLIESALLSLNTNPKLKNTLELSEFEKIIANN
;
A
#
# COMPACT_ATOMS: atom_id res chain seq x y z
N MET A 1 -6.95 18.93 7.27
CA MET A 1 -8.41 19.09 7.10
C MET A 1 -8.94 19.97 8.24
N ASN A 2 -9.88 20.90 8.00
CA ASN A 2 -10.46 21.73 9.07
C ASN A 2 -11.31 20.85 10.02
N GLU A 3 -11.25 21.08 11.34
CA GLU A 3 -12.00 20.33 12.37
C GLU A 3 -13.50 20.22 12.06
N ARG A 4 -14.11 21.28 11.51
CA ARG A 4 -15.53 21.24 11.11
C ARG A 4 -15.79 20.25 9.98
N LYS A 5 -14.90 20.18 8.98
CA LYS A 5 -15.03 19.22 7.87
C LYS A 5 -14.91 17.78 8.40
N GLN A 6 -14.00 17.53 9.35
CA GLN A 6 -13.86 16.23 10.01
C GLN A 6 -15.10 15.82 10.81
N LEU A 7 -15.72 16.76 11.54
CA LEU A 7 -16.97 16.50 12.26
C LEU A 7 -18.09 16.09 11.30
N VAL A 8 -18.22 16.75 10.15
CA VAL A 8 -19.22 16.39 9.13
C VAL A 8 -18.97 14.97 8.59
N VAL A 9 -17.71 14.60 8.33
CA VAL A 9 -17.36 13.22 7.93
C VAL A 9 -17.79 12.21 8.99
N LYS A 10 -17.48 12.47 10.26
CA LYS A 10 -17.85 11.59 11.38
C LYS A 10 -19.37 11.40 11.49
N TYR A 11 -20.11 12.50 11.41
CA TYR A 11 -21.57 12.49 11.48
C TYR A 11 -22.23 11.80 10.28
N ALA A 12 -21.70 12.03 9.08
CA ALA A 12 -22.15 11.33 7.89
C ALA A 12 -21.88 9.82 7.99
N HIS A 13 -20.72 9.42 8.52
CA HIS A 13 -20.40 8.02 8.75
C HIS A 13 -21.43 7.36 9.68
N GLN A 14 -21.77 8.00 10.80
CA GLN A 14 -22.82 7.52 11.72
C GLN A 14 -24.17 7.33 11.02
N LEU A 15 -24.62 8.32 10.25
CA LEU A 15 -25.86 8.20 9.49
C LEU A 15 -25.81 7.07 8.46
N PHE A 16 -24.70 6.91 7.73
CA PHE A 16 -24.55 5.85 6.74
C PHE A 16 -24.57 4.45 7.37
N ILE A 17 -23.99 4.25 8.56
CA ILE A 17 -24.03 2.94 9.24
C ILE A 17 -25.38 2.63 9.90
N GLU A 18 -26.17 3.65 10.24
CA GLU A 18 -27.48 3.52 10.88
C GLU A 18 -28.62 3.39 9.88
N LYS A 19 -28.65 4.24 8.85
CA LYS A 19 -29.73 4.32 7.87
C LYS A 19 -29.39 3.67 6.52
N GLY A 20 -28.10 3.45 6.23
CA GLY A 20 -27.62 3.12 4.89
C GLY A 20 -27.31 4.36 4.06
N TYR A 21 -26.41 4.21 3.09
CA TYR A 21 -25.99 5.29 2.20
C TYR A 21 -27.13 5.79 1.31
N GLN A 22 -27.91 4.89 0.71
CA GLN A 22 -28.99 5.24 -0.21
C GLN A 22 -30.11 6.00 0.48
N ALA A 23 -30.51 5.55 1.68
CA ALA A 23 -31.60 6.15 2.45
C ALA A 23 -31.21 7.47 3.14
N THR A 24 -29.92 7.78 3.28
CA THR A 24 -29.45 9.04 3.86
C THR A 24 -29.47 10.16 2.82
N SER A 25 -30.20 11.24 3.09
CA SER A 25 -30.21 12.44 2.25
C SER A 25 -29.16 13.47 2.68
N ILE A 26 -28.85 14.45 1.83
CA ILE A 26 -28.03 15.60 2.23
C ILE A 26 -28.73 16.38 3.36
N GLN A 27 -30.06 16.47 3.35
CA GLN A 27 -30.80 17.17 4.39
C GLN A 27 -30.62 16.49 5.76
N ASP A 28 -30.68 15.15 5.82
CA ASP A 28 -30.38 14.40 7.05
C ASP A 28 -29.00 14.77 7.61
N ILE A 29 -28.00 14.90 6.73
CA ILE A 29 -26.63 15.24 7.12
C ILE A 29 -26.56 16.68 7.65
N LEU A 30 -27.23 17.64 7.00
CA LEU A 30 -27.29 19.02 7.45
C LEU A 30 -27.94 19.12 8.84
N ASP A 31 -29.08 18.45 9.02
CA ASP A 31 -29.84 18.47 10.26
C ASP A 31 -29.06 17.83 11.42
N TYR A 32 -28.38 16.71 11.15
CA TYR A 32 -27.60 16.00 12.15
C TYR A 32 -26.27 16.69 12.48
N SER A 33 -25.61 17.31 11.49
CA SER A 33 -24.32 18.00 11.69
C SER A 33 -24.46 19.45 12.14
N GLY A 34 -25.64 20.05 12.02
CA GLY A 34 -25.91 21.45 12.37
C GLY A 34 -25.27 22.47 11.43
N ILE A 35 -24.81 22.07 10.24
CA ILE A 35 -24.20 22.98 9.27
C ILE A 35 -25.23 23.51 8.27
N SER A 36 -24.93 24.67 7.68
CA SER A 36 -25.75 25.18 6.57
C SER A 36 -25.51 24.42 5.27
N LYS A 37 -26.50 24.43 4.36
CA LYS A 37 -26.35 23.89 3.00
C LYS A 37 -25.16 24.48 2.27
N GLY A 38 -24.93 25.80 2.39
CA GLY A 38 -23.76 26.46 1.79
C GLY A 38 -22.44 25.94 2.36
N THR A 39 -22.39 25.68 3.67
CA THR A 39 -21.21 25.10 4.33
C THR A 39 -20.92 23.69 3.83
N PHE A 40 -21.96 22.86 3.62
CA PHE A 40 -21.79 21.52 3.05
C PHE A 40 -21.13 21.59 1.67
N TYR A 41 -21.68 22.39 0.75
CA TYR A 41 -21.15 22.48 -0.62
C TYR A 41 -19.78 23.16 -0.71
N ASN A 42 -19.38 23.92 0.31
CA ASN A 42 -18.00 24.40 0.45
C ASN A 42 -17.02 23.26 0.84
N TYR A 43 -17.50 22.17 1.44
CA TYR A 43 -16.67 21.04 1.88
C TYR A 43 -16.71 19.85 0.93
N PHE A 44 -17.89 19.56 0.36
CA PHE A 44 -18.16 18.39 -0.48
C PHE A 44 -19.11 18.80 -1.61
N SER A 45 -18.74 18.49 -2.84
CA SER A 45 -19.58 18.70 -4.02
C SER A 45 -20.82 17.80 -4.06
N SER A 46 -20.77 16.64 -3.39
CA SER A 46 -21.85 15.64 -3.43
C SER A 46 -21.86 14.72 -2.19
N LYS A 47 -22.97 13.97 -2.03
CA LYS A 47 -23.07 12.88 -1.04
C LYS A 47 -22.04 11.77 -1.32
N SER A 48 -21.76 11.49 -2.60
CA SER A 48 -20.75 10.52 -3.02
C SER A 48 -19.34 10.95 -2.62
N GLU A 49 -18.98 12.24 -2.80
CA GLU A 49 -17.69 12.76 -2.34
C GLU A 49 -17.55 12.67 -0.81
N LEU A 50 -18.63 12.95 -0.08
CA LEU A 50 -18.64 12.79 1.37
C LEU A 50 -18.45 11.32 1.79
N LEU A 51 -19.08 10.36 1.11
CA LEU A 51 -18.86 8.95 1.38
C LEU A 51 -17.41 8.53 1.09
N LYS A 52 -16.79 9.03 0.01
CA LYS A 52 -15.36 8.82 -0.25
C LYS A 52 -14.51 9.35 0.89
N ALA A 53 -14.81 10.54 1.40
CA ALA A 53 -14.09 11.12 2.54
C ALA A 53 -14.23 10.29 3.83
N VAL A 54 -15.39 9.67 4.06
CA VAL A 54 -15.59 8.70 5.15
C VAL A 54 -14.66 7.49 4.99
N PHE A 55 -14.60 6.91 3.79
CA PHE A 55 -13.72 5.77 3.52
C PHE A 55 -12.24 6.14 3.66
N LEU A 56 -11.80 7.24 3.05
CA LEU A 56 -10.42 7.72 3.13
C LEU A 56 -9.98 8.00 4.57
N THR A 57 -10.83 8.66 5.37
CA THR A 57 -10.52 8.94 6.78
C THR A 57 -10.39 7.65 7.60
N SER A 58 -11.27 6.68 7.33
CA SER A 58 -11.21 5.37 7.99
C SER A 58 -9.97 4.57 7.57
N GLN A 59 -9.62 4.63 6.28
CA GLN A 59 -8.44 4.00 5.70
C GLN A 59 -7.15 4.59 6.28
N GLU A 60 -6.97 5.92 6.27
CA GLU A 60 -5.76 6.57 6.81
C GLU A 60 -5.51 6.19 8.26
N LYS A 61 -6.56 6.20 9.10
CA LYS A 61 -6.47 5.78 10.50
C LYS A 61 -6.02 4.31 10.60
N PHE A 62 -6.69 3.44 9.86
CA PHE A 62 -6.38 2.01 9.86
C PHE A 62 -4.95 1.72 9.39
N GLU A 63 -4.51 2.36 8.30
CA GLU A 63 -3.18 2.17 7.75
C GLU A 63 -2.09 2.59 8.72
N LYS A 64 -2.29 3.71 9.43
CA LYS A 64 -1.39 4.16 10.50
C LYS A 64 -1.28 3.12 11.61
N GLU A 65 -2.39 2.72 12.21
CA GLU A 65 -2.42 1.74 13.31
C GLU A 65 -1.81 0.38 12.87
N ARG A 66 -2.10 -0.05 11.64
CA ARG A 66 -1.57 -1.28 11.05
C ARG A 66 -0.06 -1.24 10.85
N ASN A 67 0.48 -0.09 10.40
CA ASN A 67 1.91 0.06 10.15
C ASN A 67 2.70 0.20 11.46
N GLU A 68 2.10 0.80 12.49
CA GLU A 68 2.69 0.88 13.84
C GLU A 68 2.99 -0.51 14.44
N LEU A 69 2.17 -1.53 14.12
CA LEU A 69 2.39 -2.91 14.55
C LEU A 69 3.69 -3.54 14.01
N LEU A 70 4.29 -2.99 12.95
CA LEU A 70 5.55 -3.49 12.38
C LEU A 70 6.80 -2.83 12.98
N ILE A 71 6.64 -1.75 13.75
CA ILE A 71 7.78 -0.97 14.27
C ILE A 71 8.60 -1.84 15.23
N GLY A 72 9.90 -1.98 14.95
CA GLY A 72 10.82 -2.76 15.77
C GLY A 72 10.61 -4.27 15.69
N GLN A 73 9.82 -4.74 14.72
CA GLN A 73 9.51 -6.16 14.56
C GLN A 73 10.17 -6.76 13.32
N ASN A 74 10.19 -8.10 13.24
CA ASN A 74 10.61 -8.81 12.04
C ASN A 74 9.48 -8.81 10.99
N LEU A 75 9.72 -8.27 9.80
CA LEU A 75 8.74 -8.22 8.72
C LEU A 75 8.26 -9.61 8.27
N ALA A 76 9.08 -10.65 8.46
CA ALA A 76 8.74 -12.03 8.13
C ALA A 76 7.89 -12.74 9.20
N ASP A 77 7.69 -12.12 10.37
CA ASP A 77 6.87 -12.71 11.42
C ASP A 77 5.38 -12.69 11.05
N ILE A 78 4.84 -13.87 10.84
CA ILE A 78 3.46 -14.06 10.44
C ILE A 78 2.46 -13.76 11.56
N GLU A 79 2.86 -13.82 12.83
CA GLU A 79 1.98 -13.46 13.94
C GLU A 79 1.66 -11.96 13.93
N ILE A 80 2.55 -11.13 13.38
CA ILE A 80 2.25 -9.71 13.15
C ILE A 80 1.22 -9.55 12.04
N PHE A 81 1.32 -10.34 10.97
CA PHE A 81 0.32 -10.33 9.91
C PHE A 81 -1.07 -10.76 10.41
N ILE A 82 -1.12 -11.73 11.33
CA ILE A 82 -2.36 -12.12 12.01
C ILE A 82 -2.90 -10.94 12.82
N LYS A 83 -2.09 -10.26 13.64
CA LYS A 83 -2.50 -9.05 14.38
C LYS A 83 -2.99 -7.91 13.47
N GLN A 84 -2.31 -7.70 12.33
CA GLN A 84 -2.71 -6.71 11.33
C GLN A 84 -4.08 -7.07 10.70
N SER A 85 -4.32 -8.36 10.44
CA SER A 85 -5.60 -8.85 9.93
C SER A 85 -6.72 -8.73 10.97
N GLU A 86 -6.41 -8.99 12.25
CA GLU A 86 -7.35 -8.82 13.37
C GLU A 86 -7.77 -7.36 13.53
N LEU A 87 -6.80 -6.44 13.47
CA LEU A 87 -7.05 -5.00 13.48
C LEU A 87 -7.97 -4.59 12.32
N GLN A 88 -7.74 -5.12 11.11
CA GLN A 88 -8.58 -4.84 9.94
C GLN A 88 -10.01 -5.32 10.16
N MET A 89 -10.19 -6.53 10.68
CA MET A 89 -11.51 -7.09 10.95
C MET A 89 -12.28 -6.29 12.00
N HIS A 90 -11.61 -5.88 13.09
CA HIS A 90 -12.22 -5.04 14.12
C HIS A 90 -12.64 -3.68 13.57
N SER A 91 -11.76 -3.04 12.80
CA SER A 91 -12.07 -1.76 12.14
C SER A 91 -13.26 -1.89 11.19
N ASN A 92 -13.28 -2.94 10.35
CA ASN A 92 -14.37 -3.17 9.40
C ASN A 92 -15.71 -3.43 10.08
N LYS A 93 -15.72 -4.20 11.19
CA LYS A 93 -16.94 -4.47 11.98
C LYS A 93 -17.48 -3.18 12.60
N ASN A 94 -16.62 -2.41 13.28
CA ASN A 94 -17.02 -1.18 13.96
C ASN A 94 -17.51 -0.10 13.00
N ASN A 95 -16.93 -0.03 11.80
CA ASN A 95 -17.22 0.99 10.81
C ASN A 95 -18.22 0.54 9.73
N LYS A 96 -18.71 -0.71 9.80
CA LYS A 96 -19.57 -1.39 8.81
C LYS A 96 -19.10 -1.23 7.35
N ILE A 97 -17.78 -1.24 7.13
CA ILE A 97 -17.18 -0.96 5.81
C ILE A 97 -17.66 -1.93 4.73
N PHE A 98 -17.74 -3.22 5.05
CA PHE A 98 -18.20 -4.24 4.10
C PHE A 98 -19.62 -3.99 3.62
N PHE A 99 -20.54 -3.67 4.54
CA PHE A 99 -21.93 -3.35 4.21
C PHE A 99 -22.03 -2.11 3.29
N LEU A 100 -21.29 -1.04 3.62
CA LEU A 100 -21.27 0.16 2.78
C LEU A 100 -20.65 -0.11 1.40
N TYR A 101 -19.65 -0.98 1.31
CA TYR A 101 -19.08 -1.40 0.03
C TYR A 101 -20.12 -2.16 -0.81
N GLU A 102 -20.83 -3.13 -0.22
CA GLU A 102 -21.88 -3.88 -0.90
C GLU A 102 -22.98 -2.96 -1.42
N GLU A 103 -23.44 -2.02 -0.60
CA GLU A 103 -24.46 -1.03 -0.97
C GLU A 103 -24.01 -0.15 -2.15
N VAL A 104 -22.73 0.25 -2.19
CA VAL A 104 -22.15 0.98 -3.32
C VAL A 104 -22.10 0.11 -4.58
N MET A 105 -21.70 -1.16 -4.47
CA MET A 105 -21.55 -2.05 -5.62
C MET A 105 -22.88 -2.33 -6.33
N ILE A 106 -23.99 -2.37 -5.59
CA ILE A 106 -25.35 -2.53 -6.16
C ILE A 106 -25.98 -1.21 -6.64
N SER A 107 -25.40 -0.06 -6.29
CA SER A 107 -25.91 1.25 -6.71
C SER A 107 -25.68 1.53 -8.21
N ASN A 108 -26.19 2.64 -8.73
CA ASN A 108 -25.87 3.11 -10.09
C ASN A 108 -24.72 4.14 -10.11
N ASP A 109 -24.00 4.33 -9.00
CA ASP A 109 -22.91 5.30 -8.89
C ASP A 109 -21.58 4.70 -9.38
N THR A 110 -21.29 4.89 -10.67
CA THR A 110 -20.06 4.39 -11.31
C THR A 110 -18.80 4.99 -10.68
N GLU A 111 -18.85 6.23 -10.23
CA GLU A 111 -17.70 6.92 -9.65
C GLU A 111 -17.31 6.30 -8.29
N LEU A 112 -18.30 5.99 -7.47
CA LEU A 112 -18.09 5.25 -6.22
C LEU A 112 -17.66 3.81 -6.48
N LYS A 113 -18.24 3.12 -7.48
CA LYS A 113 -17.80 1.77 -7.84
C LYS A 113 -16.33 1.73 -8.24
N ASN A 114 -15.88 2.69 -9.04
CA ASN A 114 -14.48 2.81 -9.44
C ASN A 114 -13.58 3.08 -8.22
N PHE A 115 -14.00 3.97 -7.32
CA PHE A 115 -13.30 4.23 -6.06
C PHE A 115 -13.16 2.97 -5.20
N ILE A 116 -14.24 2.20 -5.01
CA ILE A 116 -14.21 0.94 -4.25
C ILE A 116 -13.32 -0.11 -4.94
N THR A 117 -13.37 -0.18 -6.27
CA THR A 117 -12.54 -1.09 -7.06
C THR A 117 -11.06 -0.76 -6.90
N HIS A 118 -10.72 0.52 -6.93
CA HIS A 118 -9.37 1.01 -6.67
C HIS A 118 -8.90 0.66 -5.24
N ALA A 119 -9.74 0.87 -4.22
CA ALA A 119 -9.44 0.48 -2.85
C ALA A 119 -9.21 -1.04 -2.70
N LYS A 120 -9.96 -1.87 -3.44
CA LYS A 120 -9.73 -3.32 -3.49
C LYS A 120 -8.35 -3.65 -4.08
N PHE A 121 -7.94 -2.99 -5.16
CA PHE A 121 -6.61 -3.19 -5.72
C PHE A 121 -5.50 -2.76 -4.75
N GLN A 122 -5.65 -1.62 -4.05
CA GLN A 122 -4.71 -1.19 -3.01
C GLN A 122 -4.58 -2.24 -1.89
N HIS A 123 -5.69 -2.87 -1.50
CA HIS A 123 -5.65 -3.95 -0.52
C HIS A 123 -4.90 -5.19 -1.04
N ILE A 124 -5.13 -5.60 -2.29
CA ILE A 124 -4.38 -6.70 -2.92
C ILE A 124 -2.89 -6.37 -3.00
N HIS A 125 -2.53 -5.13 -3.34
CA HIS A 125 -1.14 -4.68 -3.37
C HIS A 125 -0.47 -4.76 -2.00
N TRP A 126 -1.16 -4.30 -0.96
CA TRP A 126 -0.67 -4.42 0.40
C TRP A 126 -0.48 -5.89 0.82
N LEU A 127 -1.44 -6.77 0.51
CA LEU A 127 -1.30 -8.20 0.76
C LEU A 127 -0.10 -8.79 0.02
N SER A 128 0.08 -8.44 -1.25
CA SER A 128 1.22 -8.89 -2.06
C SER A 128 2.55 -8.49 -1.43
N LYS A 129 2.69 -7.24 -0.97
CA LYS A 129 3.90 -6.77 -0.26
C LYS A 129 4.13 -7.56 1.04
N ARG A 130 3.10 -7.74 1.86
CA ARG A 130 3.22 -8.52 3.11
C ARG A 130 3.55 -9.99 2.87
N PHE A 131 2.98 -10.60 1.84
CA PHE A 131 3.31 -11.98 1.48
C PHE A 131 4.74 -12.12 0.99
N LEU A 132 5.28 -11.13 0.28
CA LEU A 132 6.69 -11.12 -0.10
C LEU A 132 7.60 -11.09 1.13
N ASP A 133 7.27 -10.24 2.12
CA ASP A 133 8.04 -10.15 3.37
C ASP A 133 8.00 -11.45 4.18
N ILE A 134 6.87 -12.16 4.20
CA ILE A 134 6.64 -13.36 5.02
C ILE A 134 7.18 -14.63 4.35
N PHE A 135 6.91 -14.79 3.06
CA PHE A 135 7.17 -16.04 2.33
C PHE A 135 8.45 -16.00 1.50
N GLY A 136 9.05 -14.83 1.30
CA GLY A 136 10.32 -14.67 0.62
C GLY A 136 10.22 -14.40 -0.88
N ALA A 137 11.34 -13.98 -1.45
CA ALA A 137 11.44 -13.54 -2.85
C ALA A 137 11.32 -14.67 -3.88
N ASP A 138 11.62 -15.91 -3.49
CA ASP A 138 11.43 -17.11 -4.32
C ASP A 138 9.96 -17.37 -4.63
N LYS A 139 9.05 -16.92 -3.77
CA LYS A 139 7.60 -17.05 -3.95
C LYS A 139 6.99 -15.96 -4.84
N LYS A 140 7.79 -14.95 -5.26
CA LYS A 140 7.34 -13.77 -6.04
C LYS A 140 6.41 -14.10 -7.21
N PRO A 141 6.66 -15.13 -8.05
CA PRO A 141 5.80 -15.44 -9.19
C PRO A 141 4.32 -15.70 -8.81
N TYR A 142 4.07 -16.20 -7.59
CA TYR A 142 2.74 -16.66 -7.16
C TYR A 142 2.02 -15.67 -6.22
N ILE A 143 2.68 -14.58 -5.84
CA ILE A 143 2.20 -13.67 -4.79
C ILE A 143 0.87 -13.03 -5.15
N LEU A 144 0.69 -12.59 -6.40
CA LEU A 144 -0.54 -11.90 -6.82
C LEU A 144 -1.75 -12.83 -6.73
N ASP A 145 -1.63 -14.05 -7.27
CA ASP A 145 -2.67 -15.07 -7.20
C ASP A 145 -3.00 -15.41 -5.75
N CYS A 146 -1.98 -15.62 -4.92
CA CYS A 146 -2.16 -15.93 -3.51
C CYS A 146 -2.81 -14.78 -2.72
N ALA A 147 -2.45 -13.52 -3.01
CA ALA A 147 -3.09 -12.35 -2.40
C ALA A 147 -4.59 -12.28 -2.75
N ILE A 148 -4.95 -12.54 -4.00
CA ILE A 148 -6.34 -12.59 -4.46
C ILE A 148 -7.11 -13.73 -3.79
N LEU A 149 -6.53 -14.94 -3.77
CA LEU A 149 -7.13 -16.11 -3.13
C LEU A 149 -7.34 -15.89 -1.64
N TYR A 150 -6.34 -15.35 -0.93
CA TYR A 150 -6.46 -15.04 0.49
C TYR A 150 -7.56 -14.02 0.76
N SER A 151 -7.61 -12.93 -0.01
CA SER A 151 -8.66 -11.91 0.10
C SER A 151 -10.06 -12.51 -0.09
N GLY A 152 -10.23 -13.38 -1.09
CA GLY A 152 -11.48 -14.09 -1.34
C GLY A 152 -11.86 -15.06 -0.22
N MET A 153 -10.93 -15.90 0.23
CA MET A 153 -11.15 -16.84 1.33
C MET A 153 -11.54 -16.11 2.61
N MET A 154 -10.83 -15.04 2.96
CA MET A 154 -11.12 -14.22 4.13
C MET A 154 -12.53 -13.64 4.05
N HIS A 155 -12.87 -12.96 2.95
CA HIS A 155 -14.17 -12.32 2.79
C HIS A 155 -15.33 -13.32 2.90
N GLN A 156 -15.27 -14.45 2.18
CA GLN A 156 -16.33 -15.45 2.19
C GLN A 156 -16.44 -16.16 3.54
N THR A 157 -15.31 -16.51 4.17
CA THR A 157 -15.32 -17.19 5.47
C THR A 157 -15.90 -16.30 6.55
N ILE A 158 -15.59 -14.99 6.55
CA ILE A 158 -16.17 -14.01 7.47
C ILE A 158 -17.68 -13.90 7.23
N HIS A 159 -18.10 -13.69 5.98
CA HIS A 159 -19.51 -13.52 5.63
C HIS A 159 -20.38 -14.68 6.14
N PHE A 160 -20.00 -15.92 5.82
CA PHE A 160 -20.80 -17.08 6.22
C PHE A 160 -20.66 -17.43 7.71
N ASN A 161 -19.53 -17.13 8.36
CA ASN A 161 -19.45 -17.30 9.82
C ASN A 161 -20.32 -16.29 10.56
N ALA A 162 -20.41 -15.04 10.09
CA ALA A 162 -21.29 -14.04 10.67
C ALA A 162 -22.77 -14.49 10.61
N LEU A 163 -23.21 -15.08 9.49
CA LEU A 163 -24.58 -15.57 9.34
C LEU A 163 -24.96 -16.71 10.30
N VAL A 164 -23.99 -17.54 10.72
CA VAL A 164 -24.26 -18.74 11.54
C VAL A 164 -24.02 -18.51 13.03
N LYS A 165 -23.05 -17.67 13.38
CA LYS A 165 -22.53 -17.55 14.75
C LYS A 165 -22.70 -16.15 15.35
N GLU A 166 -23.46 -15.24 14.74
CA GLU A 166 -23.70 -13.94 15.38
C GLU A 166 -24.46 -14.09 16.71
N PRO A 167 -24.03 -13.41 17.79
CA PRO A 167 -22.97 -12.37 17.84
C PRO A 167 -21.53 -12.86 18.17
N ASP A 168 -21.30 -14.16 18.36
CA ASP A 168 -20.17 -14.76 19.09
C ASP A 168 -19.02 -15.33 18.25
N PHE A 169 -18.94 -15.07 16.94
CA PHE A 169 -17.83 -15.62 16.14
C PHE A 169 -16.46 -14.99 16.52
N ASN A 170 -15.42 -15.82 16.62
CA ASN A 170 -14.05 -15.41 16.94
C ASN A 170 -13.26 -15.03 15.67
N PRO A 171 -12.89 -13.76 15.45
CA PRO A 171 -12.12 -13.32 14.27
C PRO A 171 -10.77 -14.03 14.12
N THR A 172 -10.09 -14.30 15.22
CA THR A 172 -8.75 -14.89 15.24
C THR A 172 -8.76 -16.31 14.66
N GLU A 173 -9.80 -17.10 14.94
CA GLU A 173 -9.94 -18.45 14.40
C GLU A 173 -10.05 -18.46 12.88
N ILE A 174 -10.84 -17.52 12.32
CA ILE A 174 -11.01 -17.38 10.87
C ILE A 174 -9.70 -16.97 10.21
N ILE A 175 -9.02 -15.95 10.77
CA ILE A 175 -7.74 -15.47 10.24
C ILE A 175 -6.72 -16.59 10.26
N ARG A 176 -6.55 -17.30 11.38
CA ARG A 176 -5.59 -18.41 11.48
C ARG A 176 -5.92 -19.52 10.49
N TYR A 177 -7.20 -19.88 10.36
CA TYR A 177 -7.64 -20.85 9.36
C TYR A 177 -7.23 -20.42 7.94
N CYS A 178 -7.54 -19.19 7.53
CA CYS A 178 -7.19 -18.67 6.19
C CYS A 178 -5.67 -18.56 6.00
N VAL A 179 -4.91 -18.16 7.02
CA VAL A 179 -3.44 -18.10 7.01
C VAL A 179 -2.83 -19.48 6.80
N ASP A 180 -3.34 -20.51 7.48
CA ASP A 180 -2.83 -21.87 7.32
C ASP A 180 -3.17 -22.47 5.95
N ARG A 181 -4.31 -22.09 5.36
CA ARG A 181 -4.64 -22.46 3.97
C ARG A 181 -3.72 -21.76 2.98
N ILE A 182 -3.47 -20.46 3.13
CA ILE A 182 -2.61 -19.75 2.16
C ILE A 182 -1.16 -20.23 2.21
N LYS A 183 -0.63 -20.59 3.39
CA LYS A 183 0.66 -21.28 3.52
C LYS A 183 0.72 -22.54 2.66
N SER A 184 -0.31 -23.39 2.79
CA SER A 184 -0.38 -24.65 2.06
C SER A 184 -0.51 -24.44 0.54
N ILE A 185 -1.28 -23.43 0.13
CA ILE A 185 -1.42 -23.04 -1.27
C ILE A 185 -0.08 -22.56 -1.83
N PHE A 186 0.66 -21.72 -1.10
CA PHE A 186 1.99 -21.25 -1.53
C PHE A 186 2.96 -22.41 -1.79
N GLU A 187 2.94 -23.46 -0.97
CA GLU A 187 3.78 -24.64 -1.21
C GLU A 187 3.32 -25.45 -2.43
N ASP A 188 2.00 -25.61 -2.61
CA ASP A 188 1.46 -26.35 -3.73
C ASP A 188 1.77 -25.67 -5.08
N VAL A 189 1.46 -24.37 -5.20
CA VAL A 189 1.71 -23.61 -6.43
C VAL A 189 3.19 -23.50 -6.76
N SER A 190 4.07 -23.44 -5.74
CA SER A 190 5.52 -23.45 -5.95
C SER A 190 6.02 -24.79 -6.46
N ARG A 191 5.46 -25.89 -5.96
CA ARG A 191 5.82 -27.25 -6.40
C ARG A 191 5.34 -27.53 -7.82
N SER A 192 4.14 -27.07 -8.17
CA SER A 192 3.55 -27.31 -9.49
C SER A 192 3.91 -26.24 -10.54
N ASN A 193 4.60 -25.16 -10.14
CA ASN A 193 4.79 -23.94 -10.94
C ASN A 193 3.47 -23.39 -11.50
N ALA A 194 2.40 -23.43 -10.71
CA ALA A 194 1.09 -22.96 -11.14
C ALA A 194 0.94 -21.45 -10.90
N GLN A 195 0.88 -20.70 -11.99
CA GLN A 195 0.69 -19.25 -11.99
C GLN A 195 -0.45 -18.91 -12.96
N LEU A 196 -1.41 -18.12 -12.49
CA LEU A 196 -2.53 -17.66 -13.31
C LEU A 196 -2.33 -16.21 -13.74
N LEU A 197 -1.85 -15.35 -12.83
CA LEU A 197 -1.61 -13.93 -13.10
C LEU A 197 -0.15 -13.55 -12.85
N GLU A 198 0.41 -12.78 -13.79
CA GLU A 198 1.74 -12.20 -13.64
C GLU A 198 1.74 -11.14 -12.51
N PRO A 199 2.68 -11.18 -11.54
CA PRO A 199 2.71 -10.24 -10.43
C PRO A 199 2.80 -8.77 -10.87
N ASP A 200 3.45 -8.51 -12.00
CA ASP A 200 3.63 -7.16 -12.54
C ASP A 200 2.33 -6.53 -13.08
N LEU A 201 1.25 -7.31 -13.23
CA LEU A 201 -0.05 -6.81 -13.65
C LEU A 201 -0.60 -5.75 -12.67
N ILE A 202 -0.17 -5.81 -11.40
CA ILE A 202 -0.54 -4.83 -10.38
C ILE A 202 -0.07 -3.41 -10.71
N LYS A 203 1.03 -3.26 -11.47
CA LYS A 203 1.53 -1.95 -11.94
C LYS A 203 0.56 -1.31 -12.94
N GLN A 204 -0.18 -2.12 -13.68
CA GLN A 204 -1.21 -1.64 -14.60
C GLN A 204 -2.49 -1.24 -13.85
N TRP A 205 -2.81 -1.92 -12.76
CA TRP A 205 -4.01 -1.64 -11.95
C TRP A 205 -3.85 -0.43 -11.04
N LEU A 206 -2.63 -0.17 -10.55
CA LEU A 206 -2.31 0.90 -9.60
C LEU A 206 -1.04 1.66 -10.01
N PRO A 207 -0.99 2.28 -11.20
CA PRO A 207 0.22 2.96 -11.68
C PRO A 207 0.70 4.03 -10.69
N GLU A 208 -0.21 4.76 -10.05
CA GLU A 208 0.12 5.79 -9.05
C GLU A 208 0.89 5.25 -7.83
N CYS A 209 0.66 3.99 -7.42
CA CYS A 209 1.42 3.34 -6.35
C CYS A 209 2.87 2.96 -6.74
N PHE A 210 3.26 3.25 -7.98
CA PHE A 210 4.61 3.05 -8.51
C PHE A 210 5.19 4.36 -9.10
N HIS A 211 4.49 5.49 -8.93
CA HIS A 211 4.83 6.80 -9.49
C HIS A 211 4.93 7.92 -8.43
N THR A 212 5.24 7.62 -7.16
CA THR A 212 5.40 8.68 -6.14
C THR A 212 6.86 8.97 -5.75
N GLN A 213 7.13 10.22 -5.39
CA GLN A 213 8.42 10.72 -4.88
C GLN A 213 8.97 9.92 -3.68
N GLN A 214 8.07 9.25 -2.93
CA GLN A 214 8.41 8.37 -1.80
C GLN A 214 8.90 6.99 -2.25
N ASP A 215 8.39 6.48 -3.37
CA ASP A 215 8.94 5.31 -4.05
C ASP A 215 10.29 5.64 -4.70
N PHE A 216 10.44 6.85 -5.27
CA PHE A 216 11.73 7.34 -5.76
C PHE A 216 12.78 7.40 -4.63
N HIS A 217 12.45 7.99 -3.48
CA HIS A 217 13.37 8.02 -2.33
C HIS A 217 13.77 6.61 -1.88
N THR A 218 12.80 5.70 -1.78
CA THR A 218 13.07 4.32 -1.35
C THR A 218 13.89 3.55 -2.37
N ALA A 219 13.57 3.69 -3.66
CA ALA A 219 14.30 3.07 -4.76
C ALA A 219 15.73 3.62 -4.87
N LEU A 220 15.91 4.94 -4.74
CA LEU A 220 17.21 5.61 -4.74
C LEU A 220 18.08 5.14 -3.57
N LEU A 221 17.51 5.04 -2.36
CA LEU A 221 18.21 4.55 -1.18
C LEU A 221 18.64 3.08 -1.33
N HIS A 222 17.76 2.20 -1.83
CA HIS A 222 18.08 0.80 -2.06
C HIS A 222 19.16 0.62 -3.13
N SER A 223 18.96 1.21 -4.32
CA SER A 223 19.91 1.08 -5.43
C SER A 223 21.29 1.67 -5.09
N ALA A 224 21.33 2.81 -4.38
CA ALA A 224 22.59 3.36 -3.88
C ALA A 224 23.29 2.42 -2.89
N ASN A 225 22.55 1.74 -2.00
CA ASN A 225 23.15 0.80 -1.05
C ASN A 225 23.70 -0.44 -1.75
N ASP A 226 23.02 -0.94 -2.78
CA ASP A 226 23.51 -2.08 -3.56
C ASP A 226 24.76 -1.70 -4.36
N LEU A 227 24.77 -0.52 -4.97
CA LEU A 227 25.95 0.02 -5.64
C LEU A 227 27.13 0.23 -4.68
N LYS A 228 26.89 0.72 -3.45
CA LYS A 228 27.92 0.85 -2.40
C LYS A 228 28.49 -0.51 -2.01
N LYS A 229 27.66 -1.53 -1.79
CA LYS A 229 28.11 -2.91 -1.48
C LYS A 229 28.95 -3.47 -2.62
N MET A 230 28.55 -3.23 -3.87
CA MET A 230 29.32 -3.64 -5.04
C MET A 230 30.69 -2.94 -5.10
N ILE A 231 30.75 -1.63 -4.86
CA ILE A 231 32.02 -0.88 -4.83
C ILE A 231 32.94 -1.40 -3.71
N LEU A 232 32.40 -1.70 -2.53
CA LEU A 232 33.16 -2.32 -1.44
C LEU A 232 33.74 -3.68 -1.86
N ARG A 233 33.07 -4.41 -2.76
CA ARG A 233 33.53 -5.70 -3.30
C ARG A 233 34.49 -5.59 -4.48
N LEU A 234 34.32 -4.64 -5.39
CA LEU A 234 35.11 -4.53 -6.62
C LEU A 234 36.36 -3.64 -6.46
N CYS A 235 36.34 -2.72 -5.50
CA CYS A 235 37.43 -1.78 -5.21
C CYS A 235 38.14 -2.13 -3.89
N GLN A 236 38.34 -3.41 -3.59
CA GLN A 236 39.01 -3.82 -2.34
C GLN A 236 40.48 -3.37 -2.32
N ASP A 237 41.13 -3.48 -3.49
CA ASP A 237 42.57 -3.25 -3.67
C ASP A 237 42.95 -1.78 -3.96
N ASP A 238 41.97 -0.87 -3.99
CA ASP A 238 42.20 0.56 -4.28
C ASP A 238 41.31 1.43 -3.38
N GLU A 239 41.86 1.79 -2.23
CA GLU A 239 41.17 2.56 -1.20
C GLU A 239 40.81 3.98 -1.68
N ALA A 240 41.70 4.62 -2.44
CA ALA A 240 41.48 5.98 -2.94
C ALA A 240 40.29 6.02 -3.91
N GLU A 241 40.24 5.07 -4.85
CA GLU A 241 39.17 4.97 -5.82
C GLU A 241 37.84 4.54 -5.16
N ARG A 242 37.91 3.63 -4.18
CA ARG A 242 36.74 3.23 -3.38
C ARG A 242 36.13 4.42 -2.63
N VAL A 243 36.94 5.21 -1.91
CA VAL A 243 36.48 6.38 -1.17
C VAL A 243 35.88 7.44 -2.12
N LYS A 244 36.52 7.67 -3.27
CA LYS A 244 36.02 8.59 -4.29
C LYS A 244 34.63 8.18 -4.79
N ASN A 245 34.43 6.93 -5.19
CA ASN A 245 33.14 6.46 -5.72
C ASN A 245 32.03 6.50 -4.67
N LEU A 246 32.33 6.14 -3.41
CA LEU A 246 31.36 6.23 -2.31
C LEU A 246 30.94 7.68 -2.05
N LYS A 247 31.87 8.65 -2.14
CA LYS A 247 31.56 10.08 -2.02
C LYS A 247 30.69 10.58 -3.17
N LEU A 248 30.91 10.12 -4.41
CA LEU A 248 30.07 10.47 -5.56
C LEU A 248 28.62 9.97 -5.38
N ILE A 249 28.43 8.74 -4.90
CA ILE A 249 27.08 8.20 -4.62
C ILE A 249 26.42 9.00 -3.49
N HIS A 250 27.15 9.28 -2.42
CA HIS A 250 26.63 10.07 -1.31
C HIS A 250 26.21 11.47 -1.76
N PHE A 251 27.03 12.14 -2.57
CA PHE A 251 26.71 13.42 -3.17
C PHE A 251 25.40 13.37 -3.98
N ILE A 252 25.26 12.38 -4.88
CA ILE A 252 24.04 12.22 -5.69
C ILE A 252 22.81 11.99 -4.79
N GLN A 253 22.94 11.18 -3.74
CA GLN A 253 21.85 10.95 -2.78
C GLN A 253 21.46 12.21 -2.03
N GLU A 254 22.42 12.96 -1.48
CA GLU A 254 22.12 14.21 -0.78
C GLU A 254 21.47 15.23 -1.72
N GLU A 255 22.00 15.35 -2.93
CA GLU A 255 21.51 16.32 -3.91
C GLU A 255 20.04 16.07 -4.28
N LEU A 256 19.66 14.80 -4.48
CA LEU A 256 18.32 14.37 -4.88
C LEU A 256 17.33 14.26 -3.72
N LEU A 257 17.79 14.04 -2.48
CA LEU A 257 16.93 13.85 -1.31
C LEU A 257 16.70 15.14 -0.50
N GLN A 258 17.64 16.08 -0.53
CA GLN A 258 17.62 17.25 0.36
C GLN A 258 17.31 18.57 -0.34
N ASN A 259 17.41 18.65 -1.67
CA ASN A 259 17.16 19.89 -2.41
C ASN A 259 15.84 19.84 -3.17
N VAL A 260 15.07 20.93 -3.05
CA VAL A 260 13.80 21.12 -3.79
C VAL A 260 14.05 21.28 -5.29
N GLU A 261 15.21 21.82 -5.68
CA GLU A 261 15.69 21.93 -7.06
C GLU A 261 17.13 21.39 -7.16
N PRO A 262 17.32 20.11 -7.48
CA PRO A 262 18.64 19.49 -7.60
C PRO A 262 19.43 20.08 -8.78
N ARG A 263 20.75 20.25 -8.62
CA ARG A 263 21.61 20.73 -9.71
C ARG A 263 21.95 19.59 -10.66
N THR A 264 21.12 19.40 -11.68
CA THR A 264 21.20 18.28 -12.64
C THR A 264 22.59 18.11 -13.26
N PHE A 265 23.25 19.21 -13.64
CA PHE A 265 24.59 19.17 -14.23
C PHE A 265 25.68 18.60 -13.30
N LEU A 266 25.53 18.75 -11.97
CA LEU A 266 26.47 18.17 -11.01
C LEU A 266 26.21 16.66 -10.82
N ILE A 267 24.94 16.26 -10.84
CA ILE A 267 24.54 14.85 -10.79
C ILE A 267 25.06 14.11 -12.03
N GLU A 268 24.88 14.69 -13.22
CA GLU A 268 25.40 14.15 -14.48
C GLU A 268 26.93 14.02 -14.46
N SER A 269 27.65 15.02 -13.95
CA SER A 269 29.11 14.98 -13.80
C SER A 269 29.58 13.89 -12.82
N ALA A 270 28.84 13.70 -11.72
CA ALA A 270 29.12 12.64 -10.75
C ALA A 270 28.85 11.25 -11.33
N LEU A 271 27.76 11.06 -12.08
CA LEU A 271 27.44 9.81 -12.78
C LEU A 271 28.46 9.51 -13.87
N LEU A 272 28.88 10.52 -14.65
CA LEU A 272 29.94 10.36 -15.65
C LEU A 272 31.24 9.88 -15.01
N SER A 273 31.61 10.45 -13.85
CA SER A 273 32.79 10.04 -13.11
C SER A 273 32.72 8.59 -12.63
N LEU A 274 31.54 8.12 -12.19
CA LEU A 274 31.31 6.70 -11.85
C LEU A 274 31.45 5.80 -13.09
N ASN A 275 30.91 6.22 -14.24
CA ASN A 275 30.98 5.48 -15.51
C ASN A 275 32.37 5.38 -16.12
N THR A 276 33.24 6.36 -15.84
CA THR A 276 34.63 6.30 -16.29
C THR A 276 35.46 5.26 -15.52
N ASN A 277 34.95 4.74 -14.40
CA ASN A 277 35.64 3.70 -13.65
C ASN A 277 35.49 2.34 -14.37
N PRO A 278 36.58 1.72 -14.85
CA PRO A 278 36.52 0.48 -15.61
C PRO A 278 36.01 -0.72 -14.81
N LYS A 279 36.08 -0.66 -13.47
CA LYS A 279 35.56 -1.70 -12.58
C LYS A 279 34.05 -1.61 -12.38
N LEU A 280 33.45 -0.44 -12.60
CA LEU A 280 32.01 -0.19 -12.40
C LEU A 280 31.24 -0.13 -13.72
N LYS A 281 31.93 0.18 -14.82
CA LYS A 281 31.33 0.29 -16.15
C LYS A 281 30.61 -1.01 -16.55
N ASN A 282 29.39 -0.87 -17.07
CA ASN A 282 28.51 -1.97 -17.49
C ASN A 282 28.05 -2.92 -16.37
N THR A 283 28.16 -2.53 -15.11
CA THR A 283 27.57 -3.29 -14.00
C THR A 283 26.06 -3.09 -13.94
N LEU A 284 25.33 -4.12 -13.50
CA LEU A 284 23.88 -4.08 -13.39
C LEU A 284 23.46 -3.00 -12.37
N GLU A 285 24.14 -2.96 -11.24
CA GLU A 285 23.87 -2.06 -10.12
C GLU A 285 24.08 -0.60 -10.49
N LEU A 286 25.10 -0.28 -11.31
CA LEU A 286 25.31 1.08 -11.82
C LEU A 286 24.21 1.46 -12.83
N SER A 287 23.88 0.57 -13.76
CA SER A 287 22.81 0.83 -14.74
C SER A 287 21.42 0.94 -14.12
N GLU A 288 21.13 0.21 -13.05
CA GLU A 288 19.88 0.35 -12.29
C GLU A 288 19.84 1.68 -11.52
N PHE A 289 20.95 2.09 -10.93
CA PHE A 289 21.08 3.38 -10.25
C PHE A 289 20.85 4.56 -11.21
N GLU A 290 21.43 4.50 -12.41
CA GLU A 290 21.21 5.50 -13.47
C GLU A 290 19.76 5.56 -13.93
N LYS A 291 19.11 4.42 -14.13
CA LYS A 291 17.70 4.35 -14.55
C LYS A 291 16.77 4.99 -13.51
N ILE A 292 17.04 4.79 -12.22
CA ILE A 292 16.23 5.41 -11.15
C ILE A 292 16.38 6.93 -11.19
N ILE A 293 17.60 7.44 -11.40
CA ILE A 293 17.87 8.88 -11.47
C ILE A 293 17.27 9.51 -12.74
N ALA A 294 17.31 8.83 -13.88
CA ALA A 294 16.77 9.33 -15.15
C ALA A 294 15.22 9.36 -15.21
N ASN A 295 14.56 8.62 -14.32
CA ASN A 295 13.10 8.54 -14.23
C ASN A 295 12.51 9.47 -13.15
N ASN A 296 13.34 10.30 -12.51
CA ASN A 296 12.96 11.40 -11.61
C ASN A 296 12.80 12.70 -12.41
#